data_AF-A0A7C2Q6H6-F1
#
_entry.id   AF-A0A7C2Q6H6-F1
#
_cell.length_a   1.000
_cell.length_b   1.000
_cell.length_c   1.000
_cell.angle_alpha   90.00
_cell.angle_beta   90.00
_cell.angle_gamma   90.00
#
_symmetry.space_group_name_H-M   'P 1'
#
loop_
_entity.id
_entity.type
_entity.pdbx_description
1 polymer ?
#
loop_
_entity_poly.entity_id
_entity_poly.type
_entity_poly.pdbx_seq_one_letter_code
_entity_poly.pdbx_strand_id
1 'polypeptide(L)'
;MGRAELARFAAYERGLVIEPLIEVPAGSPHLLNTLVLKVLNEYRREDELEALRGGLKYGERLSYAVAEEAGLVRRIVVRNWREKERLEEIRRAAALALSKVLQRSRARP
;
A
#
# COMPACT_ATOMS: atom_id res chain seq x y z
N MET A 1 4.33 -4.41 -25.70
CA MET A 1 3.80 -3.29 -24.89
C MET A 1 4.41 -3.40 -23.50
N GLY A 2 5.39 -2.56 -23.16
CA GLY A 2 5.94 -2.55 -21.80
C GLY A 2 4.86 -2.14 -20.81
N ARG A 3 4.68 -2.88 -19.70
CA ARG A 3 3.84 -2.41 -18.60
C ARG A 3 4.41 -1.08 -18.13
N ALA A 4 3.68 0.01 -18.33
CA ALA A 4 4.09 1.30 -17.77
C ALA A 4 4.27 1.12 -16.26
N GLU A 5 5.40 1.59 -15.73
CA GLU A 5 5.62 1.57 -14.29
C GLU A 5 4.64 2.55 -13.65
N LEU A 6 3.74 2.05 -12.80
CA LEU A 6 2.67 2.86 -12.19
C LEU A 6 3.07 3.43 -10.83
N ALA A 7 4.10 2.88 -10.21
CA ALA A 7 4.67 3.34 -8.96
C ALA A 7 6.15 3.00 -8.86
N ARG A 8 6.90 3.87 -8.19
CA ARG A 8 8.24 3.57 -7.70
C ARG A 8 8.12 2.88 -6.34
N PHE A 9 8.84 1.78 -6.19
CA PHE A 9 8.92 1.03 -4.94
C PHE A 9 10.32 1.12 -4.35
N ALA A 10 10.46 1.70 -3.16
CA ALA A 10 11.72 1.74 -2.42
C ALA A 10 11.57 0.95 -1.12
N ALA A 11 12.17 -0.24 -1.06
CA ALA A 11 12.21 -1.05 0.15
C ALA A 11 13.50 -0.78 0.94
N TYR A 12 13.38 -0.74 2.26
CA TYR A 12 14.48 -0.62 3.22
C TYR A 12 14.24 -1.62 4.37
N GLU A 13 15.20 -1.80 5.27
CA GLU A 13 15.23 -2.88 6.28
C GLU A 13 13.90 -3.15 6.99
N ARG A 14 13.11 -2.11 7.28
CA ARG A 14 11.82 -2.25 7.99
C ARG A 14 10.67 -1.55 7.31
N GLY A 15 10.76 -1.25 6.02
CA GLY A 15 9.66 -0.59 5.34
C GLY A 15 9.71 -0.56 3.83
N LEU A 16 8.62 -0.09 3.27
CA LEU A 16 8.39 0.08 1.85
C LEU A 16 7.80 1.47 1.63
N VAL A 17 8.40 2.25 0.75
CA VAL A 17 7.82 3.46 0.20
C VAL A 17 7.26 3.13 -1.17
N ILE A 18 6.00 3.52 -1.38
CA ILE A 18 5.28 3.39 -2.64
C ILE A 18 4.96 4.81 -3.11
N GLU A 19 5.55 5.22 -4.23
CA GLU A 19 5.34 6.54 -4.82
C GLU A 19 4.58 6.36 -6.14
N PRO A 20 3.28 6.67 -6.21
CA PRO A 20 2.54 6.62 -7.46
C PRO A 20 3.18 7.53 -8.52
N LEU A 21 3.35 7.01 -9.74
CA LEU A 21 3.81 7.77 -10.90
C LEU A 21 2.66 8.35 -11.72
N ILE A 22 1.43 8.17 -11.23
CA ILE A 22 0.19 8.67 -11.80
C ILE A 22 -0.53 9.52 -10.75
N GLU A 23 -1.44 10.39 -11.20
CA GLU A 23 -2.30 11.13 -10.29
C GLU A 23 -3.30 10.18 -9.63
N VAL A 24 -3.24 10.08 -8.32
CA VAL A 24 -4.16 9.27 -7.52
C VAL A 24 -4.91 10.20 -6.58
N PRO A 25 -6.21 10.45 -6.81
CA PRO A 25 -7.02 11.23 -5.89
C PRO A 25 -6.96 10.65 -4.47
N ALA A 26 -6.79 11.52 -3.49
CA ALA A 26 -7.00 11.21 -2.09
C ALA A 26 -8.38 10.57 -1.91
N GLY A 27 -8.46 9.48 -1.14
CA GLY A 27 -9.70 8.74 -0.97
C GLY A 27 -10.14 7.90 -2.18
N SER A 28 -9.29 7.69 -3.19
CA SER A 28 -9.60 6.81 -4.34
C SER A 28 -10.10 5.43 -3.85
N PRO A 29 -11.34 5.03 -4.19
CA PRO A 29 -11.91 3.76 -3.71
C PRO A 29 -11.10 2.54 -4.15
N HIS A 30 -10.46 2.61 -5.32
CA HIS A 30 -9.63 1.52 -5.80
C HIS A 30 -8.36 1.35 -4.98
N LEU A 31 -7.73 2.46 -4.57
CA LEU A 31 -6.56 2.44 -3.69
C LEU A 31 -6.94 1.93 -2.31
N LEU A 32 -7.99 2.52 -1.72
CA LEU A 32 -8.47 2.14 -0.39
C LEU A 32 -8.89 0.67 -0.35
N ASN A 33 -9.76 0.23 -1.27
CA ASN A 33 -10.31 -1.12 -1.22
C ASN A 33 -9.31 -2.20 -1.64
N THR A 34 -8.35 -1.91 -2.52
CA THR A 34 -7.44 -2.94 -3.04
C THR A 34 -6.16 -3.06 -2.20
N LEU A 35 -5.57 -1.95 -1.78
CA LEU A 35 -4.32 -1.94 -1.02
C LEU A 35 -4.58 -1.82 0.48
N VAL A 36 -5.34 -0.80 0.89
CA VAL A 36 -5.47 -0.45 2.31
C VAL A 36 -6.32 -1.46 3.06
N LEU A 37 -7.57 -1.65 2.65
CA LEU A 37 -8.51 -2.51 3.35
C LEU A 37 -8.17 -3.99 3.22
N LYS A 38 -7.81 -4.44 2.01
CA LYS A 38 -7.62 -5.87 1.72
C LYS A 38 -6.28 -6.43 2.13
N VAL A 39 -5.23 -5.62 2.22
CA VAL A 39 -3.87 -6.11 2.45
C VAL A 39 -3.27 -5.47 3.69
N LEU A 40 -3.16 -4.15 3.73
CA LEU A 40 -2.51 -3.48 4.87
C LEU A 40 -3.31 -3.65 6.18
N ASN A 41 -4.64 -3.51 6.14
CA ASN A 41 -5.47 -3.68 7.33
C ASN A 41 -5.58 -5.13 7.78
N GLU A 42 -5.63 -6.09 6.85
CA GLU A 42 -5.65 -7.52 7.20
C GLU A 42 -4.36 -7.90 7.93
N TYR A 43 -3.19 -7.59 7.37
CA TYR A 43 -1.91 -7.87 8.05
C TYR A 43 -1.75 -7.12 9.37
N ARG A 44 -2.21 -5.86 9.44
CA ARG A 44 -2.20 -5.12 10.70
C ARG A 44 -3.07 -5.82 11.76
N ARG A 45 -4.24 -6.33 11.37
CA ARG A 45 -5.15 -7.05 12.27
C ARG A 45 -4.55 -8.38 12.73
N GLU A 46 -3.91 -9.12 11.83
CA GLU A 46 -3.18 -10.35 12.19
C GLU A 46 -2.06 -10.06 13.20
N ASP A 47 -1.25 -9.02 12.94
CA ASP A 47 -0.20 -8.58 13.85
C ASP A 47 -0.75 -8.09 15.20
N GLU A 48 -1.93 -7.44 15.21
CA GLU A 48 -2.64 -7.05 16.43
C GLU A 48 -3.07 -8.27 17.25
N LEU A 49 -3.62 -9.30 16.61
CA LEU A 49 -4.00 -10.55 17.28
C LEU A 49 -2.79 -11.31 17.82
N GLU A 50 -1.69 -11.34 17.07
CA GLU A 50 -0.44 -11.98 17.52
C GLU A 50 0.20 -11.22 18.68
N ALA A 51 0.16 -9.87 18.64
CA ALA A 51 0.64 -9.04 19.74
C ALA A 51 -0.17 -9.24 21.03
N LEU A 52 -1.50 -9.37 20.92
CA LEU A 52 -2.37 -9.69 22.06
C LEU A 52 -2.03 -11.05 22.69
N ARG A 53 -1.55 -12.01 21.89
CA ARG A 53 -1.12 -13.33 22.35
C ARG A 53 0.32 -13.34 22.89
N GLY A 54 1.00 -12.19 22.91
CA GLY A 54 2.39 -12.07 23.34
C GLY A 54 3.42 -12.56 22.32
N GLY A 55 3.00 -12.91 21.10
CA GLY A 55 3.88 -13.38 20.03
C GLY A 55 4.59 -12.26 19.26
N LEU A 56 4.15 -11.01 19.42
CA LEU A 56 4.69 -9.85 18.71
C LEU A 56 4.71 -8.61 19.61
N LYS A 57 5.77 -7.80 19.56
CA LYS A 57 5.78 -6.51 20.27
C LYS A 57 4.91 -5.51 19.53
N TYR A 58 4.25 -4.62 20.28
CA TYR A 58 3.39 -3.58 19.70
C TYR A 58 4.08 -2.68 18.65
N GLY A 59 5.39 -2.46 18.76
CA GLY A 59 6.20 -1.70 17.80
C GLY A 59 6.63 -2.47 16.55
N GLU A 60 6.35 -3.78 16.50
CA GLU A 60 6.68 -4.66 15.37
C GLU A 60 5.47 -4.95 14.49
N ARG A 61 4.30 -4.45 14.86
CA ARG A 61 3.09 -4.52 14.04
C ARG A 61 3.26 -3.73 12.75
N LEU A 62 2.65 -4.23 11.69
CA LEU A 62 2.51 -3.52 10.44
C LEU A 62 1.79 -2.18 10.68
N SER A 63 2.40 -1.13 10.18
CA SER A 63 1.81 0.20 10.19
C SER A 63 2.02 0.86 8.83
N TYR A 64 1.14 1.78 8.47
CA TYR A 64 1.28 2.53 7.24
C TYR A 64 0.81 3.96 7.42
N ALA A 65 1.33 4.85 6.57
CA ALA A 65 0.94 6.23 6.47
C ALA A 65 0.78 6.61 4.99
N VAL A 66 -0.28 7.35 4.68
CA VAL A 66 -0.52 7.91 3.35
C VAL A 66 -0.22 9.39 3.43
N ALA A 67 0.74 9.86 2.62
CA ALA A 67 1.02 11.28 2.49
C ALA A 67 0.25 11.82 1.28
N GLU A 68 -0.57 12.82 1.56
CA GLU A 68 -1.44 13.47 0.59
C GLU A 68 -1.00 14.92 0.44
N GLU A 69 -1.00 15.42 -0.79
CA GLU A 69 -0.67 16.80 -1.11
C GLU A 69 -1.61 17.28 -2.20
N ALA A 70 -2.21 18.45 -2.00
CA ALA A 70 -3.20 19.02 -2.93
C ALA A 70 -4.33 18.04 -3.32
N GLY A 71 -4.75 17.16 -2.40
CA GLY A 71 -5.80 16.17 -2.65
C GLY A 71 -5.35 14.97 -3.49
N LEU A 72 -4.04 14.79 -3.68
CA LEU A 72 -3.45 13.64 -4.37
C LEU A 72 -2.55 12.83 -3.43
N VAL A 73 -2.55 11.51 -3.60
CA VAL A 73 -1.63 10.62 -2.87
C VAL A 73 -0.24 10.73 -3.49
N ARG A 74 0.71 11.26 -2.71
CA ARG A 74 2.12 11.41 -3.12
C ARG A 74 2.95 10.19 -2.78
N ARG A 75 2.76 9.64 -1.59
CA ARG A 75 3.49 8.44 -1.14
C ARG A 75 2.72 7.66 -0.10
N ILE A 76 2.94 6.36 -0.09
CA ILE A 76 2.46 5.45 0.95
C ILE A 76 3.70 4.84 1.58
N VAL A 77 3.82 4.98 2.90
CA VAL A 77 4.92 4.40 3.66
C VAL A 77 4.35 3.26 4.47
N VAL A 78 4.81 2.05 4.19
CA VAL A 78 4.49 0.86 4.96
C VAL A 78 5.71 0.51 5.81
N ARG A 79 5.49 0.15 7.07
CA ARG A 79 6.54 -0.23 8.03
C ARG A 79 6.21 -1.59 8.63
N ASN A 80 7.26 -2.32 9.00
CA ASN A 80 7.18 -3.65 9.61
C ASN A 80 6.36 -4.64 8.77
N TRP A 81 6.69 -4.80 7.49
CA TRP A 81 6.08 -5.85 6.65
C TRP A 81 6.53 -7.26 7.01
N ARG A 82 7.57 -7.42 7.86
CA ARG A 82 8.10 -8.67 8.45
C ARG A 82 8.68 -9.69 7.46
N GLU A 83 7.87 -10.17 6.54
CA GLU A 83 8.16 -11.30 5.67
C GLU A 83 8.16 -10.89 4.19
N LYS A 84 9.12 -11.42 3.42
CA LYS A 84 9.31 -11.04 2.02
C LYS A 84 8.06 -11.30 1.19
N GLU A 85 7.29 -12.33 1.53
CA GLU A 85 6.01 -12.65 0.91
C GLU A 85 4.98 -11.53 1.09
N ARG A 86 4.87 -10.97 2.30
CA ARG A 86 4.01 -9.81 2.61
C ARG A 86 4.46 -8.59 1.82
N LEU A 87 5.77 -8.34 1.72
CA LEU A 87 6.31 -7.23 0.90
C LEU A 87 5.87 -7.34 -0.57
N GLU A 88 6.02 -8.53 -1.15
CA GLU A 88 5.65 -8.78 -2.54
C GLU A 88 4.14 -8.69 -2.75
N GLU A 89 3.33 -9.12 -1.79
CA GLU A 89 1.89 -8.99 -1.83
C GLU A 89 1.45 -7.52 -1.80
N ILE A 90 2.03 -6.72 -0.90
CA ILE A 90 1.78 -5.28 -0.81
C ILE A 90 2.14 -4.58 -2.14
N ARG A 91 3.27 -4.94 -2.76
CA ARG A 91 3.67 -4.42 -4.09
C ARG A 91 2.66 -4.78 -5.17
N ARG A 92 2.24 -6.05 -5.24
CA ARG A 92 1.23 -6.51 -6.21
C ARG A 92 -0.11 -5.79 -6.03
N ALA A 93 -0.57 -5.67 -4.78
CA ALA A 93 -1.82 -4.99 -4.45
C ALA A 93 -1.78 -3.50 -4.81
N ALA A 94 -0.65 -2.84 -4.54
CA ALA A 94 -0.45 -1.44 -4.92
C ALA A 94 -0.45 -1.26 -6.44
N ALA A 95 0.28 -2.09 -7.19
CA ALA A 95 0.29 -2.02 -8.64
C ALA A 95 -1.11 -2.26 -9.25
N LEU A 96 -1.86 -3.22 -8.70
CA LEU A 96 -3.24 -3.49 -9.11
C LEU A 96 -4.17 -2.31 -8.81
N ALA A 97 -4.03 -1.72 -7.62
CA ALA A 97 -4.81 -0.55 -7.22
C ALA A 97 -4.60 0.62 -8.20
N LEU A 98 -3.34 0.94 -8.50
CA LEU A 98 -2.98 2.02 -9.41
C LEU A 98 -3.43 1.74 -10.84
N SER A 99 -3.36 0.49 -11.30
CA SER A 99 -3.88 0.09 -12.61
C SER A 99 -5.38 0.36 -12.72
N LYS A 100 -6.16 0.06 -11.68
CA LYS A 100 -7.61 0.36 -11.64
C LYS A 100 -7.89 1.86 -11.62
N VAL A 101 -7.09 2.64 -10.90
CA VAL A 101 -7.21 4.12 -10.90
C VAL A 101 -6.96 4.68 -12.30
N LEU A 102 -5.88 4.26 -12.96
CA LEU A 102 -5.55 4.69 -14.31
C LEU A 102 -6.65 4.31 -15.32
N GLN A 103 -7.18 3.09 -15.24
CA GLN A 103 -8.28 2.64 -16.08
C GLN A 103 -9.53 3.51 -15.88
N ARG A 104 -9.87 3.85 -14.64
CA ARG A 104 -11.02 4.72 -14.33
C ARG A 104 -10.84 6.15 -14.83
N SER A 105 -9.64 6.70 -14.72
CA SER A 105 -9.30 8.03 -15.24
C SER A 105 -9.46 8.07 -16.77
N ARG A 106 -9.00 7.03 -17.47
CA ARG A 106 -9.14 6.92 -18.95
C ARG A 106 -10.56 6.64 -19.43
N ALA A 107 -11.43 6.12 -18.57
CA ALA A 107 -12.82 5.79 -18.91
C ALA A 107 -13.80 6.96 -18.68
N ARG A 108 -13.33 8.11 -18.18
CA ARG A 108 -14.12 9.34 -18.13
C ARG A 108 -13.81 10.15 -19.39
N PRO A 109 -14.75 10.28 -20.35
CA PRO A 109 -14.61 11.20 -21.49
C PRO A 109 -14.67 12.66 -21.06
#